data_AF-A0A5P9J5G0-F1
#
_entry.id   AF-A0A5P9J5G0-F1
#
_cell.length_a   1.000
_cell.length_b   1.000
_cell.length_c   1.000
_cell.angle_alpha   90.00
_cell.angle_beta   90.00
_cell.angle_gamma   90.00
#
_symmetry.space_group_name_H-M   'P 1'
#
loop_
_entity.id
_entity.type
_entity.pdbx_description
1 polymer ?
#
loop_
_entity_poly.entity_id
_entity_poly.type
_entity_poly.pdbx_seq_one_letter_code
_entity_poly.pdbx_strand_id
1 'polypeptide(L)'
;MGNINIFFKCSLLAAVIIFVSGCSNVYWGSIKNNTSEVIHVKLTFSNEYGTQIIELQPIKSQENELWHYEQSSLVMTKIDKDLSQVEATNSNGCTITLNRDAIDKKVENHELEVVIEPQDFLDSCGK
;
A
#
# COMPACT_ATOMS: atom_id res chain seq x y z
N MET A 1 -23.55 10.84 54.54
CA MET A 1 -23.95 10.68 53.12
C MET A 1 -22.92 11.39 52.25
N GLY A 2 -22.05 10.65 51.58
CA GLY A 2 -21.02 11.22 50.73
C GLY A 2 -19.85 10.25 50.62
N ASN A 3 -19.47 9.92 49.38
CA ASN A 3 -18.28 9.13 48.95
C ASN A 3 -18.52 7.79 48.24
N ILE A 4 -19.74 7.35 47.98
CA ILE A 4 -19.97 6.18 47.09
C ILE A 4 -20.00 6.59 45.60
N ASN A 5 -20.36 7.85 45.30
CA ASN A 5 -20.56 8.32 43.92
C ASN A 5 -19.28 8.69 43.14
N ILE A 6 -18.13 8.80 43.81
CA ILE A 6 -16.86 9.21 43.16
C ILE A 6 -16.10 7.99 42.65
N PHE A 7 -16.07 6.89 43.43
CA PHE A 7 -15.41 5.64 43.02
C PHE A 7 -16.06 5.00 41.78
N PHE A 8 -17.40 5.03 41.68
CA PHE A 8 -18.11 4.54 40.50
C PHE A 8 -17.85 5.38 39.25
N LYS A 9 -17.70 6.71 39.39
CA LYS A 9 -17.36 7.60 38.27
C LYS A 9 -15.94 7.37 37.76
N CYS A 10 -14.98 7.17 38.65
CA CYS A 10 -13.59 6.87 38.26
C CYS A 10 -13.46 5.49 37.60
N SER A 11 -14.21 4.49 38.06
CA SER A 11 -14.20 3.14 37.47
C SER A 11 -14.79 3.10 36.05
N LEU A 12 -15.81 3.92 35.77
CA LEU A 12 -16.41 4.00 34.42
C LEU A 12 -15.47 4.70 33.43
N LEU A 13 -14.76 5.73 33.87
CA LEU A 13 -13.74 6.43 33.08
C LEU A 13 -12.54 5.52 32.74
N ALA A 14 -12.08 4.69 33.69
CA ALA A 14 -11.02 3.71 33.43
C ALA A 14 -11.45 2.64 32.41
N ALA A 15 -12.71 2.19 32.44
CA ALA A 15 -13.23 1.23 31.48
C ALA A 15 -13.30 1.80 30.05
N VAL A 16 -13.66 3.08 29.88
CA VAL A 16 -13.71 3.73 28.55
C VAL A 16 -12.30 3.91 27.95
N ILE A 17 -11.27 4.10 28.77
CA ILE A 17 -9.87 4.24 28.29
C ILE A 17 -9.32 2.91 27.74
N ILE A 18 -9.82 1.76 28.20
CA ILE A 18 -9.37 0.44 27.72
C ILE A 18 -9.92 0.12 26.31
N PHE A 19 -10.97 0.80 25.84
CA PHE A 19 -11.56 0.57 24.52
C PHE A 19 -10.97 1.42 23.38
N VAL A 20 -9.92 2.22 23.63
CA VAL A 20 -9.42 3.19 22.63
C VAL A 20 -8.24 2.67 21.79
N SER A 21 -7.63 1.53 22.10
CA SER A 21 -6.42 1.09 21.36
C SER A 21 -6.67 -0.13 20.51
N GLY A 22 -7.17 0.09 19.30
CA GLY A 22 -7.23 -0.95 18.27
C GLY A 22 -7.97 -0.57 16.99
N CYS A 23 -8.07 0.70 16.61
CA CYS A 23 -8.44 1.03 15.24
C CYS A 23 -7.24 0.68 14.34
N SER A 24 -7.18 -0.57 13.84
CA SER A 24 -6.34 -0.84 12.67
C SER A 24 -6.97 -0.11 11.50
N ASN A 25 -6.28 0.90 11.00
CA ASN A 25 -6.69 1.55 9.76
C ASN A 25 -6.17 0.65 8.63
N VAL A 26 -7.09 0.04 7.89
CA VAL A 26 -6.77 -0.72 6.68
C VAL A 26 -6.61 0.28 5.55
N TYR A 27 -5.42 0.34 4.96
CA TYR A 27 -5.12 1.19 3.82
C TYR A 27 -4.96 0.32 2.56
N TRP A 28 -5.07 0.99 1.42
CA TRP A 28 -5.12 0.37 0.11
C TRP A 28 -4.12 1.06 -0.80
N GLY A 29 -3.44 0.29 -1.63
CA GLY A 29 -2.77 0.81 -2.82
C GLY A 29 -3.34 0.15 -4.06
N SER A 30 -3.21 0.80 -5.21
CA SER A 30 -3.59 0.23 -6.50
C SER A 30 -2.42 0.23 -7.48
N ILE A 31 -2.36 -0.81 -8.32
CA ILE A 31 -1.53 -0.80 -9.51
C ILE A 31 -2.47 -0.76 -10.71
N LYS A 32 -2.31 0.23 -11.58
CA LYS A 32 -3.08 0.35 -12.81
C LYS A 32 -2.24 -0.03 -14.02
N ASN A 33 -2.79 -0.90 -14.85
CA ASN A 33 -2.17 -1.28 -16.11
C ASN A 33 -2.72 -0.42 -17.25
N ASN A 34 -2.02 0.64 -17.64
CA ASN A 34 -2.37 1.44 -18.81
C ASN A 34 -1.80 0.89 -20.13
N THR A 35 -1.18 -0.29 -20.11
CA THR A 35 -0.69 -0.95 -21.33
C THR A 35 -1.79 -1.70 -22.06
N SER A 36 -1.50 -2.19 -23.27
CA SER A 36 -2.39 -3.04 -24.06
C SER A 36 -2.28 -4.54 -23.74
N GLU A 37 -1.34 -4.94 -22.88
CA GLU A 37 -1.05 -6.34 -22.55
C GLU A 37 -1.53 -6.69 -21.14
N VAL A 38 -1.52 -7.98 -20.79
CA VAL A 38 -1.63 -8.42 -19.40
C VAL A 38 -0.26 -8.28 -18.74
N ILE A 39 -0.23 -7.75 -17.52
CA ILE A 39 1.00 -7.64 -16.73
C ILE A 39 0.93 -8.48 -15.45
N HIS A 40 2.07 -9.03 -15.06
CA HIS A 40 2.28 -9.68 -13.77
C HIS A 40 3.06 -8.75 -12.87
N VAL A 41 2.53 -8.50 -11.66
CA VAL A 41 3.12 -7.50 -10.76
C VAL A 41 3.55 -8.13 -9.45
N LYS A 42 4.77 -7.78 -9.03
CA LYS A 42 5.35 -8.16 -7.75
C LYS A 42 5.71 -6.91 -6.96
N LEU A 43 5.20 -6.85 -5.73
CA LEU A 43 5.42 -5.78 -4.78
C LEU A 43 6.43 -6.25 -3.73
N THR A 44 7.45 -5.45 -3.45
CA THR A 44 8.43 -5.74 -2.39
C THR A 44 8.34 -4.68 -1.30
N PHE A 45 8.08 -5.11 -0.08
CA PHE A 45 8.01 -4.30 1.12
C PHE A 45 9.25 -4.55 1.96
N SER A 46 9.94 -3.50 2.40
CA SER A 46 11.16 -3.63 3.20
C SER A 46 11.13 -2.67 4.39
N ASN A 47 11.31 -3.20 5.59
CA ASN A 47 11.42 -2.42 6.82
C ASN A 47 12.47 -3.01 7.77
N GLU A 48 12.53 -2.49 9.01
CA GLU A 48 13.50 -2.92 10.03
C GLU A 48 13.36 -4.40 10.44
N TYR A 49 12.21 -5.02 10.18
CA TYR A 49 11.91 -6.42 10.50
C TYR A 49 12.20 -7.38 9.35
N GLY A 50 12.48 -6.87 8.14
CA GLY A 50 12.86 -7.66 6.98
C GLY A 50 12.13 -7.26 5.71
N THR A 51 12.12 -8.19 4.74
CA THR A 51 11.52 -8.00 3.42
C THR A 51 10.35 -8.96 3.22
N GLN A 52 9.24 -8.44 2.72
CA GLN A 52 8.06 -9.19 2.32
C GLN A 52 7.78 -8.97 0.83
N ILE A 53 7.33 -10.03 0.15
CA ILE A 53 6.98 -10.00 -1.26
C ILE A 53 5.51 -10.39 -1.41
N ILE A 54 4.78 -9.63 -2.22
CA ILE A 54 3.40 -9.93 -2.60
C ILE A 54 3.34 -9.99 -4.14
N GLU A 55 2.80 -11.08 -4.66
CA GLU A 55 2.48 -11.20 -6.08
C GLU A 55 0.98 -10.94 -6.27
N LEU A 56 0.65 -10.01 -7.17
CA LEU A 56 -0.73 -9.66 -7.48
C LEU A 56 -1.32 -10.60 -8.52
N GLN A 57 -2.65 -10.61 -8.62
CA GLN A 57 -3.31 -11.26 -9.76
C GLN A 57 -2.88 -10.58 -11.07
N PRO A 58 -2.84 -11.32 -12.21
CA PRO A 58 -2.53 -10.72 -13.49
C PRO A 58 -3.49 -9.58 -13.83
N ILE A 59 -2.95 -8.41 -14.14
CA ILE A 59 -3.72 -7.19 -14.38
C ILE A 59 -3.91 -7.02 -15.87
N LYS A 60 -5.16 -7.07 -16.37
CA LYS A 60 -5.41 -6.88 -17.81
C LYS A 60 -5.29 -5.41 -18.21
N SER A 61 -5.24 -5.18 -19.51
CA SER A 61 -5.21 -3.84 -20.10
C SER A 61 -6.35 -2.96 -19.57
N GLN A 62 -6.00 -1.77 -19.09
CA GLN A 62 -6.90 -0.76 -18.51
C GLN A 62 -7.59 -1.19 -17.19
N GLU A 63 -7.20 -2.31 -16.59
CA GLU A 63 -7.65 -2.72 -15.26
C GLU A 63 -6.68 -2.25 -14.18
N ASN A 64 -7.16 -2.27 -12.93
CA ASN A 64 -6.35 -2.05 -11.75
C ASN A 64 -6.48 -3.24 -10.79
N GLU A 65 -5.45 -3.46 -9.99
CA GLU A 65 -5.47 -4.46 -8.92
C GLU A 65 -5.09 -3.79 -7.59
N LEU A 66 -5.83 -4.16 -6.55
CA LEU A 66 -5.69 -3.59 -5.22
C LEU A 66 -4.90 -4.53 -4.32
N TRP A 67 -4.06 -3.97 -3.46
CA TRP A 67 -3.56 -4.68 -2.30
C TRP A 67 -3.92 -3.91 -1.02
N HIS A 68 -4.05 -4.67 0.06
CA HIS A 68 -4.32 -4.12 1.37
C HIS A 68 -3.04 -4.12 2.19
N TYR A 69 -2.88 -3.14 3.07
CA TYR A 69 -1.84 -3.15 4.09
C TYR A 69 -2.37 -2.59 5.42
N GLU A 70 -1.94 -3.22 6.51
CA GLU A 70 -2.25 -2.75 7.86
C GLU A 70 -1.21 -1.72 8.28
N GLN A 71 -1.65 -0.48 8.48
CA GLN A 71 -0.77 0.56 9.00
C GLN A 71 -1.01 0.72 10.51
N SER A 72 0.03 0.46 11.30
CA SER A 72 -0.01 0.58 12.77
C SER A 72 0.12 2.02 13.29
N SER A 73 0.25 3.01 12.40
CA SER A 73 0.58 4.40 12.76
C SER A 73 -0.41 5.41 12.19
N LEU A 74 -0.63 6.50 12.94
CA LEU A 74 -1.43 7.66 12.51
C LEU A 74 -0.77 8.49 11.37
N VAL A 75 0.41 8.10 10.89
CA VAL A 75 1.15 8.80 9.84
C VAL A 75 0.65 8.32 8.47
N MET A 76 -0.32 9.02 7.89
CA MET A 76 -0.81 8.73 6.54
C MET A 76 0.27 9.04 5.50
N THR A 77 0.84 8.02 4.86
CA THR A 77 1.72 8.20 3.69
C THR A 77 0.92 8.09 2.40
N LYS A 78 1.36 8.78 1.33
CA LYS A 78 0.70 8.80 0.01
C LYS A 78 0.67 7.44 -0.71
N ILE A 79 1.41 6.46 -0.22
CA ILE A 79 1.43 5.04 -0.58
C ILE A 79 2.19 4.33 0.54
N ASP A 80 2.02 3.02 0.74
CA ASP A 80 2.67 2.26 1.80
C ASP A 80 4.16 2.64 1.91
N LYS A 81 4.60 3.10 3.09
CA LYS A 81 5.98 3.56 3.34
C LYS A 81 7.01 2.44 3.18
N ASP A 82 6.60 1.20 3.41
CA ASP A 82 7.49 0.05 3.36
C ASP A 82 7.54 -0.50 1.92
N LEU A 83 6.63 -0.11 1.03
CA LEU A 83 6.70 -0.43 -0.40
C LEU A 83 7.98 0.17 -1.00
N SER A 84 8.94 -0.71 -1.26
CA SER A 84 10.30 -0.39 -1.67
C SER A 84 10.54 -0.59 -3.17
N GLN A 85 9.81 -1.53 -3.78
CA GLN A 85 9.97 -1.88 -5.18
C GLN A 85 8.67 -2.42 -5.78
N VAL A 86 8.40 -2.06 -7.03
CA VAL A 86 7.36 -2.65 -7.88
C VAL A 86 8.03 -3.22 -9.13
N GLU A 87 7.84 -4.51 -9.37
CA GLU A 87 8.25 -5.18 -10.61
C GLU A 87 7.01 -5.48 -11.43
N ALA A 88 6.98 -5.07 -12.70
CA ALA A 88 5.90 -5.42 -13.62
C ALA A 88 6.48 -6.12 -14.84
N THR A 89 5.95 -7.30 -15.15
CA THR A 89 6.40 -8.13 -16.27
C THR A 89 5.29 -8.25 -17.30
N ASN A 90 5.58 -7.91 -18.55
CA ASN A 90 4.64 -8.02 -19.64
C ASN A 90 4.61 -9.43 -20.26
N SER A 91 3.72 -9.65 -21.22
CA SER A 91 3.54 -10.97 -21.84
C SER A 91 4.74 -11.45 -22.66
N ASN A 92 5.61 -10.52 -23.06
CA ASN A 92 6.86 -10.80 -23.77
C ASN A 92 8.02 -11.18 -22.83
N GLY A 93 7.78 -11.23 -21.52
CA GLY A 93 8.81 -11.54 -20.51
C GLY A 93 9.74 -10.37 -20.18
N CYS A 94 9.42 -9.17 -20.65
CA CYS A 94 10.14 -7.96 -20.26
C CYS A 94 9.65 -7.49 -18.89
N THR A 95 10.60 -7.26 -17.97
CA THR A 95 10.32 -6.78 -16.61
C THR A 95 10.84 -5.37 -16.43
N ILE A 96 9.97 -4.47 -15.96
CA ILE A 96 10.37 -3.16 -15.44
C ILE A 96 10.49 -3.21 -13.93
N THR A 97 11.38 -2.41 -13.37
CA THR A 97 11.56 -2.28 -11.92
C THR A 97 11.48 -0.82 -11.53
N LEU A 98 10.49 -0.49 -10.72
CA LEU A 98 10.31 0.82 -10.10
C LEU A 98 10.83 0.74 -8.67
N ASN A 99 11.85 1.54 -8.35
CA ASN A 99 12.30 1.73 -6.98
C ASN A 99 11.44 2.77 -6.25
N ARG A 100 11.72 2.98 -4.95
CA ARG A 100 10.96 3.93 -4.13
C ARG A 100 10.81 5.31 -4.76
N ASP A 101 11.89 5.90 -5.25
CA ASP A 101 11.86 7.24 -5.85
C ASP A 101 10.99 7.30 -7.12
N ALA A 102 11.02 6.24 -7.93
CA ALA A 102 10.19 6.13 -9.13
C ALA A 102 8.71 5.92 -8.78
N ILE A 103 8.42 5.12 -7.74
CA ILE A 103 7.07 4.93 -7.20
C ILE A 103 6.52 6.28 -6.71
N ASP A 104 7.25 7.00 -5.87
CA ASP A 104 6.79 8.27 -5.31
C ASP A 104 6.51 9.32 -6.40
N LYS A 105 7.29 9.34 -7.49
CA LYS A 105 7.03 10.19 -8.68
C LYS A 105 5.78 9.81 -9.46
N LYS A 106 5.51 8.50 -9.58
CA LYS A 106 4.30 8.00 -10.26
C LYS A 106 3.03 8.22 -9.44
N VAL A 107 3.15 8.41 -8.12
CA VAL A 107 2.04 8.63 -7.18
C VAL A 107 1.60 10.11 -7.08
N GLU A 108 2.17 11.02 -7.89
CA GLU A 108 1.74 12.43 -7.92
C GLU A 108 0.59 12.68 -8.90
N ASN A 109 -0.64 12.47 -8.45
CA ASN A 109 -1.84 13.30 -8.70
C ASN A 109 -3.13 12.54 -8.39
N HIS A 110 -3.33 12.22 -7.10
CA HIS A 110 -4.53 11.58 -6.54
C HIS A 110 -4.51 10.04 -6.63
N GLU A 111 -4.85 9.38 -5.52
CA GLU A 111 -5.37 8.00 -5.43
C GLU A 111 -4.46 6.81 -5.08
N LEU A 112 -3.29 7.00 -4.44
CA LEU A 112 -2.48 5.86 -3.92
C LEU A 112 -2.19 4.79 -5.02
N GLU A 113 -2.14 5.25 -6.28
CA GLU A 113 -2.12 4.41 -7.48
C GLU A 113 -0.75 4.52 -8.17
N VAL A 114 -0.15 3.37 -8.50
CA VAL A 114 1.02 3.30 -9.38
C VAL A 114 0.55 2.94 -10.78
N VAL A 115 0.69 3.88 -11.70
CA VAL A 115 0.32 3.68 -13.11
C VAL A 115 1.50 3.12 -13.89
N ILE A 116 1.31 1.93 -14.47
CA ILE A 116 2.24 1.32 -15.41
C ILE A 116 1.82 1.71 -16.82
N GLU A 117 2.69 2.47 -17.50
CA GLU A 117 2.47 3.01 -18.84
C GLU A 117 3.21 2.21 -19.90
N PRO A 118 2.75 2.23 -21.18
CA PRO A 118 3.48 1.60 -22.28
C PRO A 118 4.94 2.08 -22.38
N GLN A 119 5.18 3.36 -22.08
CA GLN A 119 6.51 3.96 -22.18
C GLN A 119 7.49 3.33 -21.18
N ASP A 120 7.05 2.88 -20.01
CA ASP A 120 7.92 2.25 -19.02
C ASP A 120 8.60 0.98 -19.60
N PHE A 121 7.84 0.20 -20.36
CA PHE A 121 8.34 -1.00 -21.04
C PHE A 121 9.23 -0.66 -22.25
N LEU A 122 8.87 0.37 -23.02
CA LEU A 122 9.69 0.84 -24.14
C LEU A 122 11.06 1.35 -23.66
N ASP A 123 11.10 2.11 -22.58
CA ASP A 123 12.34 2.66 -22.03
C ASP A 123 13.25 1.58 -21.44
N SER A 124 12.65 0.56 -20.84
CA SER A 124 13.40 -0.52 -20.19
C SER A 124 13.85 -1.61 -21.15
N CYS A 125 13.02 -1.95 -22.15
CA CYS A 125 13.19 -3.13 -22.99
C CYS A 125 13.26 -2.84 -24.49
N GLY A 126 13.08 -1.61 -24.93
CA GLY A 126 13.17 -1.21 -26.35
C GLY A 126 14.59 -1.12 -26.92
N LYS A 127 15.54 -1.92 -26.39
CA LYS A 127 16.91 -2.02 -26.92
C LYS A 127 17.05 -3.18 -27.88
#